data_AF-A0A166K389-F1
#
_entry.id   AF-A0A166K389-F1
#
_cell.length_a   1.000
_cell.length_b   1.000
_cell.length_c   1.000
_cell.angle_alpha   90.00
_cell.angle_beta   90.00
_cell.angle_gamma   90.00
#
_symmetry.space_group_name_H-M   'P 1'
#
loop_
_entity.id
_entity.type
_entity.pdbx_description
1 polymer ?
#
loop_
_entity_poly.entity_id
_entity_poly.type
_entity_poly.pdbx_seq_one_letter_code
_entity_poly.pdbx_strand_id
1 'polypeptide(L)' 'MGEASASGPTSGSPGQWRIGLQQGQINVHDVILLGIAFAAEGAAIPLLQVRPGFVFAH' A
#
# COMPACT_ATOMS: atom_id res chain seq x y z
N MET A 1 -21.84 10.58 -5.65
CA MET A 1 -20.73 9.75 -6.19
C MET A 1 -19.51 10.67 -6.26
N GLY A 2 -18.70 10.69 -5.20
CA GLY A 2 -17.57 11.62 -5.08
C GLY A 2 -16.27 10.88 -5.36
N GLU A 3 -15.58 11.28 -6.42
CA GLU A 3 -14.27 10.73 -6.75
C GLU A 3 -13.27 11.15 -5.68
N ALA A 4 -12.70 10.19 -4.97
CA ALA A 4 -11.57 10.44 -4.09
C ALA A 4 -10.36 10.81 -4.96
N SER A 5 -10.11 12.12 -5.10
CA SER A 5 -8.87 12.64 -5.68
C SER A 5 -7.71 12.25 -4.78
N ALA A 6 -7.04 11.15 -5.09
CA ALA A 6 -5.84 10.74 -4.37
C ALA A 6 -4.66 11.62 -4.83
N SER A 7 -4.45 12.74 -4.12
CA SER A 7 -3.23 13.54 -4.22
C SER A 7 -2.02 12.62 -4.01
N GLY A 8 -1.06 12.65 -4.94
CA GLY A 8 0.14 11.82 -4.89
C GLY A 8 0.99 12.10 -3.64
N PRO A 9 1.84 11.14 -3.23
CA PRO A 9 2.63 11.27 -2.01
C PRO A 9 3.66 12.41 -2.11
N THR A 10 3.76 13.22 -1.06
CA THR A 10 4.81 14.23 -0.87
C THR A 10 5.99 13.66 -0.10
N SER A 11 7.20 14.12 -0.43
CA SER A 11 8.45 13.70 0.23
C SER A 11 8.46 14.12 1.70
N GLY A 12 8.70 13.18 2.62
CA GLY A 12 8.95 13.44 4.06
C GLY A 12 7.81 13.15 5.03
N SER A 13 6.61 12.80 4.56
CA SER A 13 5.64 12.05 5.37
C SER A 13 6.03 10.56 5.28
N PRO A 14 5.66 9.64 6.21
CA PRO A 14 5.75 8.20 5.95
C PRO A 14 4.82 7.94 4.77
N GLY A 15 5.38 8.08 3.56
CA GLY A 15 4.62 8.15 2.33
C GLY A 15 3.81 6.89 2.28
N GLN A 16 2.49 7.02 2.15
CA GLN A 16 1.58 5.90 2.06
C GLN A 16 2.19 4.91 1.07
N TRP A 17 2.66 3.77 1.56
CA TRP A 17 3.21 2.75 0.69
C TRP A 17 2.11 2.35 -0.27
N ARG A 18 2.32 2.60 -1.56
CA ARG A 18 1.31 2.32 -2.59
C ARG A 18 1.69 1.00 -3.23
N ILE A 19 0.70 0.13 -3.37
CA ILE A 19 0.82 -1.03 -4.24
C ILE A 19 0.41 -0.60 -5.64
N GLY A 20 1.23 -0.93 -6.63
CA GLY A 20 0.95 -0.62 -8.03
C GLY A 20 2.11 -0.96 -8.95
N LEU A 21 2.11 -0.35 -10.13
CA LEU A 21 3.03 -0.70 -11.22
C LEU A 21 4.05 0.40 -11.55
N GLN A 22 4.00 1.53 -10.85
CA GLN A 22 4.91 2.66 -11.10
C GLN A 22 6.19 2.54 -10.27
N GLN A 23 7.25 3.21 -10.72
CA GLN A 23 8.49 3.35 -9.96
C GLN A 23 8.22 3.96 -8.58
N GLY A 24 8.90 3.45 -7.55
CA GLY A 24 8.66 3.84 -6.16
C GLY A 24 7.38 3.25 -5.53
N GLN A 25 6.64 2.39 -6.24
CA GLN A 25 5.52 1.61 -5.68
C GLN A 25 5.95 0.16 -5.39
N ILE A 26 5.21 -0.49 -4.51
CA ILE A 26 5.40 -1.92 -4.19
C ILE A 26 4.64 -2.73 -5.24
N ASN A 27 5.31 -3.66 -5.92
CA ASN A 27 4.62 -4.57 -6.82
C ASN A 27 3.76 -5.56 -6.02
N VAL A 28 2.57 -5.91 -6.50
CA VAL A 28 1.70 -6.89 -5.83
C VAL A 28 2.38 -8.25 -5.66
N HIS A 29 3.30 -8.61 -6.55
CA HIS A 29 4.09 -9.84 -6.45
C HIS A 29 5.10 -9.81 -5.29
N ASP A 30 5.43 -8.64 -4.74
CA ASP A 30 6.34 -8.49 -3.60
C ASP A 30 5.62 -8.48 -2.25
N VAL A 31 4.29 -8.64 -2.25
CA VAL A 31 3.45 -8.57 -1.06
C VAL A 31 2.88 -9.93 -0.72
N ILE A 32 2.85 -10.24 0.57
CA ILE A 32 2.17 -11.40 1.15
C ILE A 32 1.00 -10.88 1.99
N LEU A 33 -0.21 -11.38 1.72
CA LEU A 33 -1.39 -11.12 2.56
C LEU A 33 -1.35 -12.04 3.78
N LEU A 34 -1.23 -11.45 4.97
CA LEU A 34 -1.21 -12.18 6.24
C LEU A 34 -2.62 -12.35 6.82
N GLY A 35 -3.54 -11.43 6.52
CA GLY A 35 -4.90 -11.48 7.03
C GLY A 35 -5.68 -10.20 6.76
N ILE A 36 -6.91 -10.15 7.27
CA ILE A 36 -7.80 -8.98 7.17
C ILE A 36 -8.29 -8.64 8.57
N ALA A 37 -8.05 -7.41 9.01
CA ALA A 37 -8.59 -6.86 10.24
C ALA A 37 -9.86 -6.05 9.94
N PHE A 38 -10.94 -6.32 10.67
CA PHE A 38 -12.17 -5.53 10.58
C PHE A 38 -12.10 -4.41 11.63
N ALA A 39 -11.89 -3.18 11.17
CA ALA A 39 -11.63 -2.04 12.05
C ALA A 39 -12.93 -1.31 12.46
N ALA A 40 -13.92 -1.31 11.57
CA ALA A 40 -15.26 -0.75 11.80
C ALA A 40 -16.25 -1.39 10.81
N GLU A 41 -17.54 -1.10 10.97
CA GLU A 41 -18.56 -1.52 10.03
C GLU A 41 -18.24 -1.03 8.61
N GLY A 42 -18.14 -1.97 7.67
CA GLY A 42 -17.76 -1.68 6.28
C GLY A 42 -16.27 -1.35 6.04
N ALA A 43 -15.42 -1.36 7.08
CA ALA A 43 -14.00 -1.05 6.98
C ALA A 43 -13.12 -2.26 7.30
N ALA A 44 -12.38 -2.73 6.28
CA ALA A 44 -11.39 -3.79 6.40
C ALA A 44 -9.98 -3.25 6.08
N ILE A 45 -9.01 -3.65 6.89
CA ILE A 45 -7.61 -3.30 6.73
C ILE A 45 -6.83 -4.59 6.45
N PRO A 46 -6.17 -4.71 5.29
CA PRO A 46 -5.33 -5.87 5.02
C PRO A 46 -4.05 -5.78 5.84
N LEU A 47 -3.66 -6.89 6.45
CA LEU A 47 -2.35 -7.06 7.08
C LEU A 47 -1.40 -7.60 6.02
N LEU A 48 -0.42 -6.78 5.63
CA LEU A 48 0.47 -7.05 4.52
C LEU A 48 1.92 -7.12 4.98
N GLN A 49 2.67 -8.06 4.42
CA GLN A 49 4.11 -8.16 4.60
C GLN A 49 4.81 -8.05 3.24
N VAL A 50 5.89 -7.26 3.17
CA VAL A 50 6.79 -7.28 2.01
C VAL A 50 7.72 -8.49 2.07
N ARG A 51 8.04 -9.06 0.92
CA ARG A 51 8.97 -10.22 0.84
C ARG A 51 10.34 -9.88 1.43
N PRO A 52 11.05 -10.87 2.01
CA PRO A 52 12.43 -10.68 2.43
C PRO A 52 13.31 -10.16 1.30
N GLY A 53 14.15 -9.17 1.59
CA GLY A 53 15.04 -8.55 0.60
C GLY A 53 14.36 -7.53 -0.31
N PHE A 54 13.09 -7.17 -0.07
CA PHE A 54 12.43 -6.10 -0.81
C PHE A 54 13.20 -4.77 -0.67
N VAL A 55 13.43 -4.13 -1.81
CA VAL A 55 13.94 -2.76 -1.94
C VAL A 55 13.08 -2.04 -2.97
N PHE A 56 12.83 -0.74 -2.78
CA PHE A 56 12.16 0.04 -3.80
C PHE A 56 13.04 0.10 -5.05
N ALA A 57 12.45 -0.18 -6.22
CA ALA A 57 13.14 0.04 -7.48
C ALA A 57 13.47 1.54 -7.60
N HIS A 58 14.77 1.83 -7.73
CA HIS A 58 15.32 3.18 -7.88
C HIS A 58 14.97 3.79 -9.22
#